data_AF-A0A0Q6L8H9-F1
#
_entry.id   AF-A0A0Q6L8H9-F1
#
_cell.length_a   1.000
_cell.length_b   1.000
_cell.length_c   1.000
_cell.angle_alpha   90.00
_cell.angle_beta   90.00
_cell.angle_gamma   90.00
#
_symmetry.space_group_name_H-M   'P 1'
#
loop_
_entity.id
_entity.type
_entity.pdbx_description
1 polymer ?
#
loop_
_entity_poly.entity_id
_entity_poly.type
_entity_poly.pdbx_seq_one_letter_code
_entity_poly.pdbx_strand_id
1 'polypeptide(L)'
;MNGFQSPGGCVQATGPSHLIGFKLTLVRLLLPILLALNMAGCAIQLAPMFDKTIVQGLTTANEQTMILFASVSSGSKAQSFGKRKPEYDSLIGQFDALRLQAKSRPSPPPPSLFLKTRSLASERAGQIDLLSQAPTIEATEQIVLLLTRMRDTDERRGLSTTSTGLFKNQFEILIRNALIYEKALER
;
A
#
# COMPACT_ATOMS: atom_id res chain seq x y z
N MET A 1 -51.81 62.06 -71.72
CA MET A 1 -52.59 60.86 -72.10
C MET A 1 -51.70 59.65 -71.91
N ASN A 2 -52.18 58.71 -71.08
CA ASN A 2 -51.84 57.28 -70.95
C ASN A 2 -50.37 56.94 -70.61
N GLY A 3 -50.00 56.32 -69.49
CA GLY A 3 -50.70 55.42 -68.58
C GLY A 3 -50.27 53.97 -68.83
N PHE A 4 -49.47 53.37 -67.94
CA PHE A 4 -49.53 51.93 -67.62
C PHE A 4 -48.77 51.59 -66.32
N GLN A 5 -49.28 50.58 -65.63
CA GLN A 5 -49.14 50.25 -64.20
C GLN A 5 -48.27 48.99 -63.97
N SER A 6 -47.51 48.99 -62.86
CA SER A 6 -47.25 47.86 -61.89
C SER A 6 -46.37 46.65 -62.30
N PRO A 7 -45.98 45.72 -61.37
CA PRO A 7 -45.61 45.81 -59.93
C PRO A 7 -44.29 45.06 -59.56
N GLY A 8 -43.81 45.19 -58.32
CA GLY A 8 -43.28 44.02 -57.58
C GLY A 8 -41.86 44.08 -56.97
N GLY A 9 -41.79 43.85 -55.64
CA GLY A 9 -40.69 43.21 -54.90
C GLY A 9 -39.45 44.07 -54.60
N CYS A 10 -38.78 44.03 -53.46
CA CYS A 10 -38.87 43.20 -52.25
C CYS A 10 -38.31 44.02 -51.07
N VAL A 11 -38.91 43.84 -49.90
CA VAL A 11 -38.44 44.34 -48.60
C VAL A 11 -37.17 43.57 -48.20
N GLN A 12 -36.05 44.26 -47.99
CA GLN A 12 -34.86 43.69 -47.38
C GLN A 12 -34.98 43.75 -45.85
N ALA A 13 -35.21 42.58 -45.23
CA ALA A 13 -35.07 42.41 -43.79
C ALA A 13 -33.63 42.00 -43.47
N THR A 14 -32.85 42.92 -42.88
CA THR A 14 -31.52 42.63 -42.32
C THR A 14 -31.70 42.13 -40.87
N GLY A 15 -31.75 40.80 -40.71
CA GLY A 15 -31.68 40.15 -39.39
C GLY A 15 -30.23 40.05 -38.88
N PRO A 16 -29.98 40.12 -37.56
CA PRO A 16 -28.64 40.10 -36.99
C PRO A 16 -28.10 38.67 -36.88
N SER A 17 -27.34 38.21 -37.87
CA SER A 17 -26.78 36.85 -37.94
C SER A 17 -25.54 36.60 -37.07
N HIS A 18 -25.03 37.62 -36.35
CA HIS A 18 -23.69 37.56 -35.73
C HIS A 18 -23.63 36.97 -34.30
N LEU A 19 -24.77 36.78 -33.62
CA LEU A 19 -24.77 36.33 -32.22
C LEU A 19 -24.73 34.81 -32.03
N ILE A 20 -24.94 34.03 -33.08
CA ILE A 20 -25.05 32.55 -33.00
C ILE A 20 -23.68 31.87 -33.20
N GLY A 21 -22.81 32.44 -34.05
CA GLY A 21 -21.47 31.89 -34.30
C GLY A 21 -20.53 31.95 -33.09
N PHE A 22 -20.58 33.05 -32.32
CA PHE A 22 -19.71 33.25 -31.16
C PHE A 22 -20.01 32.24 -30.02
N LYS A 23 -21.28 31.89 -29.82
CA LYS A 23 -21.69 30.89 -28.82
C LYS A 23 -21.22 29.47 -29.18
N LEU A 24 -21.20 29.11 -30.46
CA LEU A 24 -20.77 27.79 -30.92
C LEU A 24 -19.25 27.58 -30.81
N THR A 25 -18.45 28.63 -31.06
CA THR A 25 -16.99 28.58 -30.93
C THR A 25 -16.55 28.54 -29.47
N LEU A 26 -17.23 29.27 -28.58
CA LEU A 26 -16.97 29.25 -27.13
C LEU A 26 -17.28 27.86 -26.51
N VAL A 27 -18.39 27.23 -26.92
CA VAL A 27 -18.76 25.88 -26.47
C VAL A 27 -17.77 24.82 -26.97
N ARG A 28 -17.27 24.93 -28.21
CA ARG A 28 -16.24 24.02 -28.74
C ARG A 28 -14.89 24.15 -28.01
N LEU A 29 -14.59 25.31 -27.43
CA LEU A 29 -13.37 25.54 -26.64
C LEU A 29 -13.54 25.17 -25.17
N LEU A 30 -14.72 25.35 -24.58
CA LEU A 30 -15.00 25.02 -23.17
C LEU A 30 -15.24 23.52 -22.94
N LEU A 31 -15.81 22.79 -23.90
CA LEU A 31 -16.05 21.35 -23.79
C LEU A 31 -14.78 20.51 -23.56
N PRO A 32 -13.67 20.69 -24.32
CA PRO A 32 -12.44 19.94 -24.06
C PRO A 32 -11.77 20.33 -22.74
N ILE A 33 -11.89 21.58 -22.30
CA ILE A 33 -11.38 22.04 -21.00
C ILE A 33 -12.15 21.39 -19.85
N LEU A 34 -13.48 21.35 -19.94
CA LEU A 34 -14.33 20.68 -18.96
C LEU A 34 -14.05 19.16 -18.93
N LEU A 35 -13.83 18.53 -20.08
CA LEU A 35 -13.49 17.11 -20.17
C LEU A 35 -12.10 16.82 -19.58
N ALA A 36 -11.11 17.69 -19.82
CA ALA A 36 -9.77 17.58 -19.25
C ALA A 36 -9.78 17.76 -17.71
N LEU A 37 -10.61 18.66 -17.17
CA LEU A 37 -10.76 18.84 -15.72
C LEU A 37 -11.34 17.59 -15.04
N ASN A 38 -12.21 16.83 -15.71
CA ASN A 38 -12.77 15.59 -15.15
C ASN A 38 -11.75 14.44 -15.09
N MET A 39 -10.69 14.46 -15.91
CA MET A 39 -9.65 13.43 -15.90
C MET A 39 -8.56 13.67 -14.86
N ALA A 40 -8.45 14.88 -14.28
CA ALA A 40 -7.43 15.23 -13.29
C ALA A 40 -7.76 14.76 -11.85
N GLY A 41 -8.94 14.15 -11.62
CA GLY A 41 -9.48 13.93 -10.28
C GLY A 41 -9.26 12.55 -9.62
N CYS A 42 -8.69 11.56 -10.31
CA CYS A 42 -8.59 10.19 -9.77
C CYS A 42 -7.14 9.80 -9.45
N ALA A 43 -6.51 10.46 -8.48
CA ALA A 43 -5.32 9.91 -7.83
C ALA A 43 -5.75 8.77 -6.89
N ILE A 44 -6.00 7.58 -7.45
CA ILE A 44 -6.34 6.39 -6.68
C ILE A 44 -5.08 5.93 -5.96
N GLN A 45 -5.09 6.00 -4.63
CA GLN A 45 -4.00 5.51 -3.81
C GLN A 45 -4.10 3.99 -3.63
N LEU A 46 -3.39 3.25 -4.47
CA LEU A 46 -3.40 1.78 -4.49
C LEU A 46 -2.48 1.14 -3.43
N ALA A 47 -1.61 1.92 -2.81
CA ALA A 47 -0.67 1.45 -1.79
C ALA A 47 -0.41 2.54 -0.74
N PRO A 48 0.01 2.16 0.49
CA PRO A 48 0.49 3.11 1.48
C PRO A 48 1.62 3.99 0.91
N MET A 49 1.80 5.18 1.48
CA MET A 49 2.95 6.02 1.14
C MET A 49 4.26 5.38 1.63
N PHE A 50 5.33 5.66 0.89
CA PHE A 50 6.68 5.29 1.30
C PHE A 50 7.05 5.96 2.62
N ASP A 51 7.64 5.18 3.52
CA ASP A 51 8.16 5.65 4.79
C ASP A 51 9.59 5.15 4.96
N LYS A 52 10.55 6.09 4.89
CA LYS A 52 11.97 5.80 5.05
C LYS A 52 12.31 5.24 6.42
N THR A 53 11.56 5.64 7.47
CA THR A 53 11.79 5.16 8.84
C THR A 53 11.47 3.68 8.96
N ILE A 54 10.44 3.18 8.25
CA ILE A 54 10.13 1.74 8.22
C ILE A 54 11.25 0.95 7.53
N VAL A 55 11.74 1.42 6.37
CA VAL A 55 12.84 0.74 5.67
C VAL A 55 14.11 0.71 6.52
N GLN A 56 14.48 1.85 7.11
CA GLN A 56 15.64 1.92 7.99
C GLN A 56 15.48 1.03 9.22
N GLY A 57 14.31 1.05 9.85
CA GLY A 57 14.00 0.21 10.99
C GLY A 57 14.06 -1.28 10.67
N LEU A 58 13.51 -1.71 9.53
CA LEU A 58 13.62 -3.09 9.04
C LEU A 58 15.07 -3.48 8.76
N THR A 59 15.87 -2.61 8.15
CA THR A 59 17.30 -2.85 7.91
C THR A 59 18.07 -3.01 9.21
N THR A 60 17.88 -2.10 10.18
CA THR A 60 18.55 -2.18 11.48
C THR A 60 18.12 -3.41 12.28
N ALA A 61 16.83 -3.71 12.35
CA ALA A 61 16.34 -4.91 13.05
C ALA A 61 16.84 -6.20 12.37
N ASN A 62 16.96 -6.21 11.04
CA ASN A 62 17.57 -7.31 10.29
C ASN A 62 19.04 -7.52 10.67
N GLU A 63 19.85 -6.45 10.70
CA GLU A 63 21.25 -6.52 11.10
C GLU A 63 21.41 -7.08 12.52
N GLN A 64 20.63 -6.57 13.47
CA GLN A 64 20.65 -7.05 14.85
C GLN A 64 20.19 -8.51 14.98
N THR A 65 19.19 -8.92 14.21
CA THR A 65 18.75 -10.32 14.20
C THR A 65 19.81 -11.25 13.60
N MET A 66 20.55 -10.79 12.58
CA MET A 66 21.67 -11.54 12.02
C MET A 66 22.82 -11.68 13.03
N ILE A 67 23.06 -10.66 13.86
CA ILE A 67 24.01 -10.74 14.98
C ILE A 67 23.56 -11.80 15.99
N LEU A 68 22.28 -11.81 16.38
CA LEU A 68 21.73 -12.85 17.25
C LEU A 68 21.96 -14.24 16.64
N PHE A 69 21.61 -14.45 15.36
CA PHE A 69 21.83 -15.73 14.68
C PHE A 69 23.31 -16.14 14.62
N ALA A 70 24.21 -15.19 14.42
CA ALA A 70 25.65 -15.45 14.45
C ALA A 70 26.08 -15.92 15.85
N SER A 71 25.58 -15.27 16.91
CA SER A 71 25.91 -15.60 18.30
C SER A 71 25.47 -17.01 18.73
N VAL A 72 24.38 -17.53 18.14
CA VAL A 72 23.85 -18.88 18.41
C VAL A 72 24.08 -19.88 17.28
N SER A 73 24.94 -19.53 16.31
CA SER A 73 25.17 -20.34 15.09
C SER A 73 25.71 -21.74 15.39
N SER A 74 26.51 -21.88 16.45
CA SER A 74 27.04 -23.16 16.95
C SER A 74 26.06 -23.91 17.86
N GLY A 75 24.82 -23.42 17.99
CA GLY A 75 23.87 -23.82 19.01
C GLY A 75 24.05 -23.08 20.32
N SER A 76 23.14 -23.31 21.25
CA SER A 76 23.12 -22.69 22.57
C SER A 76 22.66 -23.68 23.64
N LYS A 77 22.92 -23.35 24.90
CA LYS A 77 22.44 -24.11 26.05
C LYS A 77 21.43 -23.27 26.83
N ALA A 78 20.41 -23.92 27.40
CA ALA A 78 19.40 -23.25 28.24
C ALA A 78 20.03 -22.46 29.40
N GLN A 79 21.12 -22.98 30.00
CA GLN A 79 21.80 -22.31 31.12
C GLN A 79 22.42 -20.96 30.75
N SER A 80 22.71 -20.72 29.45
CA SER A 80 23.23 -19.44 28.97
C SER A 80 22.16 -18.50 28.43
N PHE A 81 20.88 -18.89 28.46
CA PHE A 81 19.75 -18.09 27.95
C PHE A 81 19.67 -16.69 28.56
N GLY A 82 19.96 -16.56 29.86
CA GLY A 82 19.92 -15.26 30.55
C GLY A 82 20.78 -14.18 29.89
N LYS A 83 21.86 -14.56 29.18
CA LYS A 83 22.70 -13.62 28.43
C LYS A 83 22.05 -13.10 27.13
N ARG A 84 21.13 -13.88 26.55
CA ARG A 84 20.47 -13.59 25.25
C ARG A 84 19.05 -13.07 25.41
N LYS A 85 18.41 -13.28 26.57
CA LYS A 85 17.05 -12.81 26.83
C LYS A 85 16.84 -11.32 26.50
N PRO A 86 17.74 -10.39 26.88
CA PRO A 86 17.57 -8.97 26.52
C PRO A 86 17.58 -8.72 25.01
N GLU A 87 18.39 -9.48 24.27
CA GLU A 87 18.48 -9.37 22.81
C GLU A 87 17.19 -9.86 22.14
N TYR A 88 16.64 -10.99 22.59
CA TYR A 88 15.32 -11.45 22.13
C TYR A 88 14.22 -10.43 22.41
N ASP A 89 14.13 -9.93 23.64
CA ASP A 89 13.08 -9.00 24.05
C ASP A 89 13.17 -7.68 23.25
N SER A 90 14.40 -7.20 23.02
CA SER A 90 14.65 -6.03 22.17
C SER A 90 14.20 -6.25 20.73
N LEU A 91 14.62 -7.35 20.10
CA LEU A 91 14.26 -7.65 18.70
C LEU A 91 12.75 -7.86 18.52
N ILE A 92 12.11 -8.59 19.43
CA ILE A 92 10.65 -8.78 19.44
C ILE A 92 9.94 -7.43 19.53
N GLY A 93 10.36 -6.57 20.46
CA GLY A 93 9.79 -5.23 20.62
C GLY A 93 10.00 -4.33 19.41
N GLN A 94 11.18 -4.39 18.77
CA GLN A 94 11.48 -3.62 17.56
C GLN A 94 10.59 -4.04 16.39
N PHE A 95 10.46 -5.34 16.11
CA PHE A 95 9.59 -5.80 15.03
C PHE A 95 8.12 -5.52 15.30
N ASP A 96 7.66 -5.61 16.56
CA ASP A 96 6.29 -5.27 16.90
C ASP A 96 6.01 -3.77 16.76
N ALA A 97 6.97 -2.92 17.13
CA ALA A 97 6.88 -1.48 16.90
C ALA A 97 6.82 -1.15 15.40
N LEU A 98 7.65 -1.80 14.57
CA LEU A 98 7.64 -1.64 13.12
C LEU A 98 6.32 -2.11 12.50
N ARG A 99 5.76 -3.22 12.99
CA ARG A 99 4.44 -3.70 12.59
C ARG A 99 3.36 -2.66 12.88
N LEU A 100 3.37 -2.08 14.09
CA LEU A 100 2.41 -1.05 14.49
C LEU A 100 2.54 0.20 13.62
N GLN A 101 3.77 0.65 13.33
CA GLN A 101 4.03 1.77 12.41
C GLN A 101 3.47 1.46 11.02
N ALA A 102 3.80 0.30 10.46
CA ALA A 102 3.32 -0.11 9.14
C ALA A 102 1.79 -0.16 9.06
N LYS A 103 1.12 -0.63 10.13
CA LYS A 103 -0.34 -0.71 10.25
C LYS A 103 -1.01 0.65 10.45
N SER A 104 -0.32 1.61 11.06
CA SER A 104 -0.84 2.97 11.31
C SER A 104 -0.90 3.84 10.05
N ARG A 105 -0.27 3.40 8.94
CA ARG A 105 -0.26 4.14 7.69
C ARG A 105 -1.67 4.23 7.08
N PRO A 106 -2.04 5.37 6.47
CA PRO A 106 -3.23 5.44 5.64
C PRO A 106 -3.14 4.41 4.51
N SER A 107 -4.08 3.47 4.48
CA SER A 107 -4.20 2.43 3.46
C SER A 107 -5.57 2.56 2.79
N PRO A 108 -5.69 2.27 1.47
CA PRO A 108 -6.99 2.24 0.83
C PRO A 108 -7.96 1.32 1.59
N PRO A 109 -9.24 1.70 1.70
CA PRO A 109 -10.25 0.84 2.31
C PRO A 109 -10.29 -0.50 1.59
N PRO A 110 -10.46 -1.61 2.32
CA PRO A 110 -10.47 -2.94 1.72
C PRO A 110 -11.60 -3.06 0.68
N PRO A 111 -11.42 -3.88 -0.38
CA PRO A 111 -12.43 -4.08 -1.42
C PRO A 111 -13.78 -4.57 -0.86
N SER A 112 -13.75 -5.25 0.29
CA SER A 112 -14.93 -5.74 1.02
C SER A 112 -15.90 -4.63 1.44
N LEU A 113 -15.41 -3.40 1.69
CA LEU A 113 -16.28 -2.25 1.99
C LEU A 113 -17.15 -1.83 0.80
N PHE A 114 -16.71 -2.11 -0.43
CA PHE A 114 -17.42 -1.78 -1.66
C PHE A 114 -18.25 -2.96 -2.20
N LEU A 115 -17.91 -4.19 -1.81
CA LEU A 115 -18.60 -5.43 -2.20
C LEU A 115 -19.69 -5.82 -1.17
N LYS A 116 -20.76 -5.03 -1.07
CA LYS A 116 -21.97 -5.36 -0.27
C LYS A 116 -22.84 -6.43 -0.95
N THR A 117 -22.33 -7.63 -1.23
CA THR A 117 -23.16 -8.75 -1.76
C THR A 117 -23.48 -9.77 -0.66
N ARG A 118 -24.79 -9.98 -0.43
CA ARG A 118 -25.39 -10.34 0.87
C ARG A 118 -25.36 -11.83 1.28
N SER A 119 -24.67 -12.75 0.60
CA SER A 119 -24.84 -14.18 0.98
C SER A 119 -23.69 -15.16 0.75
N LEU A 120 -22.57 -14.77 0.13
CA LEU A 120 -21.41 -15.66 -0.06
C LEU A 120 -20.10 -15.04 0.46
N ALA A 121 -20.21 -13.92 1.17
CA ALA A 121 -19.09 -13.02 1.42
C ALA A 121 -18.32 -13.31 2.72
N SER A 122 -18.82 -14.08 3.69
CA SER A 122 -18.17 -14.16 5.01
C SER A 122 -16.74 -14.76 4.96
N GLU A 123 -16.57 -15.94 4.37
CA GLU A 123 -15.26 -16.59 4.30
C GLU A 123 -14.34 -15.98 3.24
N ARG A 124 -14.88 -15.58 2.08
CA ARG A 124 -14.11 -14.93 1.02
C ARG A 124 -13.74 -13.47 1.35
N ALA A 125 -14.58 -12.73 2.08
CA ALA A 125 -14.27 -11.35 2.45
C ALA A 125 -13.09 -11.28 3.41
N GLY A 126 -12.98 -12.20 4.38
CA GLY A 126 -11.80 -12.26 5.25
C GLY A 126 -10.52 -12.54 4.48
N GLN A 127 -10.58 -13.42 3.48
CA GLN A 127 -9.43 -13.74 2.61
C GLN A 127 -9.06 -12.57 1.67
N ILE A 128 -10.06 -11.81 1.18
CA ILE A 128 -9.85 -10.60 0.37
C ILE A 128 -9.30 -9.45 1.23
N ASP A 129 -9.69 -9.37 2.50
CA ASP A 129 -9.20 -8.37 3.45
C ASP A 129 -7.71 -8.59 3.77
N LEU A 130 -7.27 -9.84 3.94
CA LEU A 130 -5.86 -10.20 4.08
C LEU A 130 -5.02 -9.84 2.86
N LEU A 131 -5.57 -9.98 1.65
CA LEU A 131 -4.90 -9.56 0.40
C LEU A 131 -4.80 -8.04 0.25
N SER A 132 -5.59 -7.28 1.01
CA SER A 132 -5.59 -5.81 0.97
C SER A 132 -4.60 -5.18 1.96
N GLN A 133 -4.05 -5.97 2.88
CA GLN A 133 -3.07 -5.49 3.85
C GLN A 133 -1.66 -5.48 3.24
N ALA A 134 -0.86 -4.49 3.62
CA ALA A 134 0.52 -4.40 3.18
C ALA A 134 1.31 -5.65 3.62
N PRO A 135 2.02 -6.35 2.72
CA PRO A 135 2.80 -7.56 3.03
C PRO A 135 3.75 -7.41 4.22
N THR A 136 4.27 -6.21 4.45
CA THR A 136 5.13 -5.89 5.60
C THR A 136 4.47 -6.14 6.95
N ILE A 137 3.15 -5.88 7.08
CA ILE A 137 2.43 -6.05 8.35
C ILE A 137 2.44 -7.54 8.73
N GLU A 138 2.04 -8.40 7.79
CA GLU A 138 2.03 -9.85 8.00
C GLU A 138 3.45 -10.40 8.21
N ALA A 139 4.41 -9.97 7.39
CA ALA A 139 5.80 -10.43 7.51
C ALA A 139 6.41 -10.09 8.87
N THR A 140 6.19 -8.87 9.38
CA THR A 140 6.68 -8.45 10.70
C THR A 140 5.96 -9.18 11.84
N GLU A 141 4.66 -9.45 11.71
CA GLU A 141 3.92 -10.30 12.66
C GLU A 141 4.49 -11.71 12.74
N GLN A 142 4.76 -12.33 11.58
CA GLN A 142 5.35 -13.67 11.53
C GLN A 142 6.78 -13.69 12.09
N ILE A 143 7.56 -12.61 11.91
CA ILE A 143 8.89 -12.47 12.53
C ILE A 143 8.76 -12.41 14.06
N VAL A 144 7.82 -11.65 14.60
CA VAL A 144 7.56 -11.57 16.05
C VAL A 144 7.23 -12.96 16.61
N LEU A 145 6.34 -13.71 15.95
CA LEU A 145 5.98 -15.08 16.33
C LEU A 145 7.18 -16.04 16.24
N LEU A 146 7.98 -15.90 15.19
CA LEU A 146 9.18 -16.70 14.96
C LEU A 146 10.23 -16.48 16.05
N LEU A 147 10.55 -15.22 16.35
CA LEU A 147 11.53 -14.84 17.38
C LEU A 147 11.05 -15.22 18.78
N THR A 148 9.74 -15.07 19.06
CA THR A 148 9.13 -15.52 20.31
C THR A 148 9.28 -17.04 20.46
N ARG A 149 8.97 -17.81 19.41
CA ARG A 149 9.13 -19.27 19.43
C ARG A 149 10.60 -19.68 19.59
N MET A 150 11.52 -18.97 18.94
CA MET A 150 12.95 -19.21 19.06
C MET A 150 13.43 -18.94 20.49
N ARG A 151 13.05 -17.80 21.07
CA ARG A 151 13.33 -17.43 22.48
C ARG A 151 12.84 -18.52 23.43
N ASP A 152 11.57 -18.91 23.31
CA ASP A 152 10.96 -19.90 24.19
C ASP A 152 11.60 -21.29 24.02
N THR A 153 12.12 -21.60 22.84
CA THR A 153 12.88 -22.85 22.60
C THR A 153 14.25 -22.79 23.26
N ASP A 154 14.96 -21.67 23.09
CA ASP A 154 16.27 -21.42 23.68
C ASP A 154 16.21 -21.45 25.22
N GLU A 155 15.18 -20.83 25.81
CA GLU A 155 14.94 -20.83 27.25
C GLU A 155 14.73 -22.24 27.80
N ARG A 156 13.87 -23.04 27.15
CA ARG A 156 13.49 -24.37 27.67
C ARG A 156 14.59 -25.40 27.54
N ARG A 157 15.32 -25.39 26.43
CA ARG A 157 16.27 -26.48 26.09
C ARG A 157 17.53 -26.05 25.35
N GLY A 158 17.70 -24.76 25.09
CA GLY A 158 18.72 -24.27 24.17
C GLY A 158 18.36 -24.52 22.71
N LEU A 159 19.25 -24.11 21.81
CA LEU A 159 19.11 -24.26 20.37
C LEU A 159 20.14 -25.25 19.84
N SER A 160 19.68 -26.19 19.02
CA SER A 160 20.59 -26.98 18.17
C SER A 160 20.98 -26.18 16.94
N THR A 161 22.14 -26.50 16.35
CA THR A 161 22.59 -25.92 15.07
C THR A 161 21.53 -26.04 13.97
N THR A 162 20.87 -27.20 13.88
CA THR A 162 19.76 -27.44 12.94
C THR A 162 18.58 -26.51 13.19
N SER A 163 18.14 -26.37 14.45
CA SER A 163 17.03 -25.49 14.79
C SER A 163 17.35 -24.02 14.52
N THR A 164 18.56 -23.56 14.85
CA THR A 164 19.05 -22.22 14.54
C THR A 164 19.00 -21.96 13.04
N GLY A 165 19.46 -22.91 12.22
CA GLY A 165 19.41 -22.81 10.76
C GLY A 165 17.98 -22.71 10.21
N LEU A 166 17.03 -23.47 10.77
CA LEU A 166 15.62 -23.39 10.37
C LEU A 166 15.00 -22.03 10.72
N PHE A 167 15.22 -21.54 11.94
CA PHE A 167 14.76 -20.21 12.34
C PHE A 167 15.36 -19.12 11.45
N LYS A 168 16.65 -19.20 11.14
CA LYS A 168 17.33 -18.25 10.26
C LYS A 168 16.73 -18.25 8.86
N ASN A 169 16.55 -19.41 8.25
CA ASN A 169 15.97 -19.51 6.91
C ASN A 169 14.55 -18.94 6.85
N GLN A 170 13.72 -19.23 7.85
CA GLN A 170 12.36 -18.68 7.92
C GLN A 170 12.37 -17.16 8.10
N PHE A 171 13.27 -16.65 8.95
CA PHE A 171 13.46 -15.21 9.14
C PHE A 171 13.87 -14.52 7.84
N GLU A 172 14.87 -15.04 7.13
CA GLU A 172 15.38 -14.47 5.88
C GLU A 172 14.31 -14.34 4.79
N ILE A 173 13.39 -15.31 4.71
CA ILE A 173 12.25 -15.26 3.78
C ILE A 173 11.31 -14.11 4.16
N LEU A 174 10.93 -14.02 5.43
CA LEU A 174 9.99 -13.02 5.92
C LEU A 174 10.54 -11.60 5.76
N ILE A 175 11.78 -11.37 6.22
CA ILE A 175 12.38 -10.03 6.20
C ILE A 175 12.67 -9.56 4.76
N ARG A 176 13.03 -10.49 3.86
CA ARG A 176 13.22 -10.19 2.43
C ARG A 176 11.92 -9.68 1.81
N ASN A 177 10.81 -10.37 2.06
CA ASN A 177 9.51 -9.98 1.50
C ASN A 177 9.08 -8.58 1.98
N ALA A 178 9.26 -8.29 3.27
CA ALA A 178 9.01 -6.97 3.83
C ALA A 178 9.89 -5.88 3.18
N LEU A 179 11.20 -6.11 3.11
CA LEU A 179 12.15 -5.14 2.53
C LEU A 179 11.92 -4.91 1.04
N ILE A 180 11.62 -5.95 0.26
CA ILE A 180 11.30 -5.80 -1.17
C ILE A 180 10.05 -4.94 -1.35
N TYR A 181 9.00 -5.21 -0.57
CA TYR A 181 7.76 -4.44 -0.66
C TYR A 181 7.96 -2.97 -0.28
N GLU A 182 8.58 -2.68 0.87
CA GLU A 182 8.76 -1.30 1.31
C GLU A 182 9.68 -0.50 0.38
N LYS A 183 10.75 -1.13 -0.16
CA LYS A 183 11.61 -0.48 -1.16
C LYS A 183 10.89 -0.24 -2.48
N ALA A 184 9.93 -1.07 -2.86
CA ALA A 184 9.13 -0.85 -4.06
C ALA A 184 8.15 0.34 -3.93
N LEU A 185 7.90 0.83 -2.71
CA LEU A 185 7.12 2.04 -2.49
C LEU A 185 7.91 3.34 -2.74
N GLU A 186 9.25 3.28 -2.72
CA GLU A 186 10.15 4.37 -3.09
C GLU A 186 10.04 4.61 -4.61
N ARG A 187 8.98 5.32 -5.03
CA ARG A 187 8.69 5.67 -6.43
C ARG A 187 9.27 7.01 -6.80
#